data_AF-A0A7X9KKW4-F1
#
_entry.id   AF-A0A7X9KKW4-F1
#
_cell.length_a   1.000
_cell.length_b   1.000
_cell.length_c   1.000
_cell.angle_alpha   90.00
_cell.angle_beta   90.00
_cell.angle_gamma   90.00
#
_symmetry.space_group_name_H-M   'P 1'
#
loop_
_entity.id
_entity.type
_entity.pdbx_description
1 polymer ?
#
loop_
_entity_poly.entity_id
_entity_poly.type
_entity_poly.pdbx_seq_one_letter_code
_entity_poly.pdbx_strand_id
1 'polypeptide(L)'
;GAMGNDVGFGIAHAHTGRIREQVLRLNARITGHRFLRGGVFPGGSRVDWLPDPTTLHQIRDDVHQIVDIMMVNTTVVDRFTGTAVLAHDDAAQIGTLGYVARASGLDIDARRDHPFADVHEHLTVPVLLDGDVMSRFKVRVAEIDCSVDLIVALLEQVLPGDYRSPFNPLDGPRHGVGLVEGWRGTIAHRVEIDTSGNLSRVKIVDPSFFNWPALPVALAGDTIVPDFPLANKSFNLSYAGNDL
;
A
#
# COMPACT_ATOMS: atom_id res chain seq x y z
N GLY A 1 -11.97 7.38 2.73
CA GLY A 1 -12.01 8.43 1.69
C GLY A 1 -12.86 8.02 0.50
N ALA A 2 -12.25 7.62 -0.62
CA ALA A 2 -12.97 7.32 -1.86
C ALA A 2 -14.04 6.20 -1.73
N MET A 3 -13.78 5.14 -0.96
CA MET A 3 -14.81 4.12 -0.69
C MET A 3 -16.07 4.72 -0.02
N GLY A 4 -15.89 5.68 0.89
CA GLY A 4 -17.02 6.41 1.49
C GLY A 4 -17.78 7.26 0.47
N ASN A 5 -17.06 7.92 -0.45
CA ASN A 5 -17.69 8.68 -1.54
C ASN A 5 -18.58 7.81 -2.42
N ASP A 6 -18.13 6.59 -2.73
CA ASP A 6 -18.82 5.68 -3.65
C ASP A 6 -20.11 5.07 -3.04
N VAL A 7 -20.36 5.31 -1.74
CA VAL A 7 -21.64 5.04 -1.07
C VAL A 7 -22.40 6.31 -0.67
N GLY A 8 -22.06 7.45 -1.28
CA GLY A 8 -22.71 8.74 -1.03
C GLY A 8 -22.25 9.46 0.24
N PHE A 9 -21.24 8.95 0.94
CA PHE A 9 -20.71 9.54 2.17
C PHE A 9 -19.54 10.50 1.88
N GLY A 10 -19.85 11.57 1.13
CA GLY A 10 -18.86 12.54 0.63
C GLY A 10 -18.05 13.27 1.73
N ILE A 11 -18.60 13.38 2.94
CA ILE A 11 -17.90 13.98 4.08
C ILE A 11 -16.58 13.25 4.40
N ALA A 12 -16.56 11.91 4.40
CA ALA A 12 -15.34 11.15 4.61
C ALA A 12 -14.29 11.42 3.52
N HIS A 13 -14.72 11.66 2.28
CA HIS A 13 -13.82 12.00 1.18
C HIS A 13 -13.16 13.36 1.39
N ALA A 14 -13.95 14.39 1.74
CA ALA A 14 -13.43 15.73 2.00
C ALA A 14 -12.42 15.74 3.16
N HIS A 15 -12.76 15.13 4.30
CA HIS A 15 -11.87 15.11 5.47
C HIS A 15 -10.60 14.28 5.22
N THR A 16 -10.69 13.14 4.54
CA THR A 16 -9.47 12.39 4.15
C THR A 16 -8.62 13.14 3.12
N GLY A 17 -9.24 13.98 2.27
CA GLY A 17 -8.52 14.90 1.38
C GLY A 17 -7.66 15.92 2.13
N ARG A 18 -8.18 16.49 3.24
CA ARG A 18 -7.42 17.37 4.14
C ARG A 18 -6.21 16.64 4.74
N ILE A 19 -6.41 15.44 5.27
CA ILE A 19 -5.32 14.65 5.87
C ILE A 19 -4.27 14.29 4.83
N ARG A 20 -4.70 13.86 3.64
CA ARG A 20 -3.80 13.60 2.51
C ARG A 20 -2.95 14.82 2.18
N GLU A 21 -3.53 16.02 2.16
CA GLU A 21 -2.77 17.26 1.95
C GLU A 21 -1.72 17.50 3.04
N GLN A 22 -2.04 17.25 4.31
CA GLN A 22 -1.08 17.34 5.41
C GLN A 22 0.10 16.39 5.21
N VAL A 23 -0.16 15.12 4.85
CA VAL A 23 0.89 14.14 4.53
C VAL A 23 1.72 14.59 3.31
N LEU A 24 1.09 15.12 2.26
CA LEU A 24 1.83 15.61 1.08
C LEU A 24 2.76 16.80 1.41
N ARG A 25 2.36 17.67 2.33
CA ARG A 25 3.21 18.77 2.82
C ARG A 25 4.35 18.24 3.68
N LEU A 26 4.08 17.23 4.50
CA LEU A 26 5.10 16.54 5.29
C LEU A 26 6.16 15.92 4.37
N ASN A 27 5.74 15.17 3.35
CA ASN A 27 6.63 14.59 2.33
C ASN A 27 7.51 15.65 1.65
N ALA A 28 6.94 16.81 1.31
CA ALA A 28 7.69 17.90 0.70
C ALA A 28 8.80 18.45 1.61
N ARG A 29 8.60 18.45 2.93
CA ARG A 29 9.65 18.81 3.90
C ARG A 29 10.69 17.71 4.05
N ILE A 30 10.28 16.45 4.01
CA ILE A 30 11.16 15.29 4.24
C ILE A 30 12.15 15.11 3.08
N THR A 31 11.71 15.24 1.82
CA THR A 31 12.57 14.94 0.65
C THR A 31 12.62 16.05 -0.40
N GLY A 32 12.06 17.23 -0.10
CA GLY A 32 11.90 18.31 -1.08
C GLY A 32 10.80 18.07 -2.13
N HIS A 33 10.02 16.98 -2.04
CA HIS A 33 9.01 16.64 -3.04
C HIS A 33 7.73 16.03 -2.44
N ARG A 34 6.56 16.51 -2.86
CA ARG A 34 5.24 16.11 -2.31
C ARG A 34 4.95 14.61 -2.41
N PHE A 35 5.52 13.95 -3.41
CA PHE A 35 5.38 12.51 -3.67
C PHE A 35 6.65 11.71 -3.35
N LEU A 36 7.55 12.22 -2.50
CA LEU A 36 8.80 11.56 -2.07
C LEU A 36 9.80 11.21 -3.20
N ARG A 37 9.62 11.78 -4.40
CA ARG A 37 10.50 11.54 -5.54
C ARG A 37 11.89 12.08 -5.24
N GLY A 38 12.90 11.28 -5.58
CA GLY A 38 14.31 11.61 -5.33
C GLY A 38 14.78 11.30 -3.90
N GLY A 39 13.89 10.88 -2.99
CA GLY A 39 14.29 10.48 -1.64
C GLY A 39 15.01 9.12 -1.59
N VAL A 40 14.79 8.25 -2.58
CA VAL A 40 15.51 6.98 -2.75
C VAL A 40 16.00 6.90 -4.19
N PHE A 41 17.25 6.48 -4.38
CA PHE A 41 17.89 6.34 -5.68
C PHE A 41 18.90 5.18 -5.66
N PRO A 42 19.33 4.66 -6.82
CA PRO A 42 20.34 3.60 -6.86
C PRO A 42 21.59 3.99 -6.07
N GLY A 43 21.93 3.17 -5.07
CA GLY A 43 23.07 3.39 -4.20
C GLY A 43 22.83 4.37 -3.03
N GLY A 44 21.62 4.88 -2.81
CA GLY A 44 21.44 5.82 -1.69
C GLY A 44 20.05 6.33 -1.42
N SER A 45 19.98 7.21 -0.44
CA SER A 45 18.76 7.91 -0.02
C SER A 45 19.08 9.32 0.43
N ARG A 46 18.08 10.20 0.36
CA ARG A 46 18.16 11.56 0.85
C ARG A 46 16.92 11.91 1.67
N VAL A 47 17.17 12.39 2.88
CA VAL A 47 16.17 12.87 3.83
C VAL A 47 16.63 14.22 4.36
N ASP A 48 15.95 15.29 3.98
CA ASP A 48 16.27 16.66 4.39
C ASP A 48 15.78 16.96 5.82
N TRP A 49 14.69 16.31 6.25
CA TRP A 49 14.07 16.56 7.54
C TRP A 49 13.29 15.33 8.04
N LEU A 50 13.30 15.10 9.35
CA LEU A 50 12.56 14.00 9.99
C LEU A 50 11.27 14.48 10.66
N PRO A 51 10.13 13.79 10.47
CA PRO A 51 8.87 14.10 11.15
C PRO A 51 8.94 13.91 12.66
N ASP A 52 8.20 14.75 13.38
CA ASP A 52 7.94 14.57 14.81
C ASP A 52 6.91 13.43 14.99
N PRO A 53 7.19 12.40 15.81
CA PRO A 53 6.25 11.34 16.17
C PRO A 53 4.86 11.87 16.59
N THR A 54 4.80 13.00 17.30
CA THR A 54 3.53 13.61 17.71
C THR A 54 2.66 13.99 16.52
N THR A 55 3.27 14.50 15.44
CA THR A 55 2.55 14.85 14.21
C THR A 55 2.02 13.59 13.50
N LEU A 56 2.77 12.49 13.54
CA LEU A 56 2.34 11.22 12.95
C LEU A 56 1.16 10.61 13.71
N HIS A 57 1.22 10.64 15.05
CA HIS A 57 0.11 10.21 15.89
C HIS A 57 -1.15 11.06 15.66
N GLN A 58 -1.01 12.39 15.54
CA GLN A 58 -2.16 13.25 15.21
C GLN A 58 -2.79 12.91 13.86
N ILE A 59 -1.98 12.58 12.84
CA ILE A 59 -2.48 12.13 11.54
C ILE A 59 -3.25 10.81 11.67
N ARG A 60 -2.73 9.86 12.46
CA ARG A 60 -3.40 8.59 12.76
C ARG A 60 -4.75 8.84 13.46
N ASP A 61 -4.77 9.68 14.49
CA ASP A 61 -5.98 9.99 15.26
C ASP A 61 -7.03 10.70 14.39
N ASP A 62 -6.60 11.64 13.54
CA ASP A 62 -7.45 12.30 12.55
C ASP A 62 -8.09 11.29 11.57
N VAL A 63 -7.35 10.24 11.17
CA VAL A 63 -7.90 9.16 10.35
C VAL A 63 -8.94 8.35 11.12
N HIS A 64 -8.62 7.93 12.35
CA HIS A 64 -9.55 7.15 13.19
C HIS A 64 -10.84 7.87 13.46
N GLN A 65 -10.79 9.19 13.70
CA GLN A 65 -12.01 9.99 13.87
C GLN A 65 -12.94 9.87 12.64
N ILE A 66 -12.38 9.84 11.43
CA ILE A 66 -13.18 9.66 10.19
C ILE A 66 -13.69 8.22 10.09
N VAL A 67 -12.87 7.24 10.46
CA VAL A 67 -13.27 5.82 10.49
C VAL A 67 -14.44 5.63 11.44
N ASP A 68 -14.37 6.17 12.65
CA ASP A 68 -15.45 6.09 13.64
C ASP A 68 -16.76 6.66 13.11
N ILE A 69 -16.71 7.85 12.49
CA ILE A 69 -17.88 8.47 11.84
C ILE A 69 -18.43 7.59 10.71
N MET A 70 -17.57 6.93 9.94
CA MET A 70 -18.00 5.97 8.91
C MET A 70 -18.62 4.71 9.52
N MET A 71 -18.09 4.19 10.62
CA MET A 71 -18.54 2.92 11.23
C MET A 71 -19.82 3.06 12.04
N VAL A 72 -20.21 4.27 12.47
CA VAL A 72 -21.54 4.50 13.06
C VAL A 72 -22.62 4.79 12.01
N ASN A 73 -22.24 5.00 10.75
CA ASN A 73 -23.19 5.22 9.67
C ASN A 73 -23.70 3.88 9.11
N THR A 74 -24.96 3.55 9.37
CA THR A 74 -25.56 2.27 8.95
C THR A 74 -25.49 2.06 7.45
N THR A 75 -25.74 3.10 6.63
CA THR A 75 -25.63 2.99 5.18
C THR A 75 -24.22 2.60 4.74
N VAL A 76 -23.17 3.18 5.34
CA VAL A 76 -21.78 2.80 5.02
C VAL A 76 -21.51 1.35 5.40
N VAL A 77 -21.89 0.95 6.61
CA VAL A 77 -21.68 -0.41 7.13
C VAL A 77 -22.41 -1.45 6.29
N ASP A 78 -23.69 -1.22 6.00
CA ASP A 78 -24.54 -2.12 5.21
C ASP A 78 -23.98 -2.31 3.79
N ARG A 79 -23.45 -1.24 3.20
CA ARG A 79 -22.90 -1.26 1.84
C ARG A 79 -21.53 -1.89 1.75
N PHE A 80 -20.76 -1.87 2.83
CA PHE A 80 -19.41 -2.44 2.86
C PHE A 80 -19.44 -3.92 3.21
N THR A 81 -20.36 -4.33 4.08
CA THR A 81 -20.42 -5.68 4.61
C THR A 81 -21.05 -6.64 3.61
N GLY A 82 -20.36 -7.75 3.32
CA GLY A 82 -20.82 -8.77 2.37
C GLY A 82 -20.75 -8.37 0.89
N THR A 83 -20.29 -7.15 0.57
CA THR A 83 -20.17 -6.67 -0.81
C THR A 83 -18.86 -7.14 -1.44
N ALA A 84 -18.94 -7.67 -2.66
CA ALA A 84 -17.80 -8.14 -3.45
C ALA A 84 -16.84 -9.03 -2.64
N VAL A 85 -17.39 -10.10 -2.07
CA VAL A 85 -16.63 -11.10 -1.33
C VAL A 85 -15.69 -11.83 -2.28
N LEU A 86 -14.41 -11.87 -1.92
CA LEU A 86 -13.43 -12.76 -2.54
C LEU A 86 -13.13 -13.89 -1.54
N ALA A 87 -13.54 -15.12 -1.87
CA ALA A 87 -13.29 -16.26 -1.01
C ALA A 87 -11.79 -16.56 -0.89
N HIS A 88 -11.38 -17.12 0.25
CA HIS A 88 -9.99 -17.50 0.52
C HIS A 88 -9.39 -18.38 -0.60
N ASP A 89 -10.12 -19.41 -1.03
CA ASP A 89 -9.60 -20.36 -2.02
C ASP A 89 -9.46 -19.73 -3.40
N ASP A 90 -10.38 -18.85 -3.79
CA ASP A 90 -10.27 -18.07 -5.02
C ASP A 90 -9.07 -17.11 -4.95
N ALA A 91 -8.90 -16.41 -3.82
CA ALA A 91 -7.76 -15.52 -3.59
C ALA A 91 -6.42 -16.26 -3.67
N ALA A 92 -6.36 -17.47 -3.11
CA ALA A 92 -5.18 -18.34 -3.12
C ALA A 92 -4.89 -18.86 -4.53
N GLN A 93 -5.91 -19.34 -5.24
CA GLN A 93 -5.77 -19.88 -6.59
C GLN A 93 -5.32 -18.81 -7.60
N ILE A 94 -5.83 -17.59 -7.47
CA ILE A 94 -5.42 -16.45 -8.30
C ILE A 94 -4.00 -15.99 -7.94
N GLY A 95 -3.55 -16.22 -6.71
CA GLY A 95 -2.28 -15.72 -6.20
C GLY A 95 -2.35 -14.23 -5.92
N THR A 96 -3.46 -13.75 -5.33
CA THR A 96 -3.60 -12.34 -4.96
C THR A 96 -2.53 -11.92 -3.96
N LEU A 97 -2.19 -10.63 -3.97
CA LEU A 97 -1.14 -10.03 -3.13
C LEU A 97 -1.68 -8.88 -2.28
N GLY A 98 -0.94 -8.55 -1.22
CA GLY A 98 -1.17 -7.36 -0.40
C GLY A 98 -2.47 -7.41 0.39
N TYR A 99 -3.06 -6.24 0.61
CA TYR A 99 -4.25 -6.11 1.43
C TYR A 99 -5.48 -6.85 0.87
N VAL A 100 -5.52 -7.12 -0.44
CA VAL A 100 -6.60 -7.93 -1.06
C VAL A 100 -6.48 -9.39 -0.61
N ALA A 101 -5.27 -9.93 -0.63
CA ALA A 101 -4.97 -11.27 -0.14
C ALA A 101 -5.23 -11.38 1.37
N ARG A 102 -4.70 -10.42 2.14
CA ARG A 102 -4.85 -10.36 3.60
C ARG A 102 -6.29 -10.18 4.07
N ALA A 103 -7.12 -9.47 3.30
CA ALA A 103 -8.55 -9.35 3.59
C ALA A 103 -9.32 -10.67 3.37
N SER A 104 -8.75 -11.60 2.61
CA SER A 104 -9.32 -12.90 2.25
C SER A 104 -8.61 -14.07 2.95
N GLY A 105 -7.85 -13.79 4.01
CA GLY A 105 -7.23 -14.79 4.89
C GLY A 105 -5.81 -15.22 4.53
N LEU A 106 -5.22 -14.67 3.47
CA LEU A 106 -3.86 -15.01 3.08
C LEU A 106 -2.85 -14.18 3.86
N ASP A 107 -2.14 -14.81 4.79
CA ASP A 107 -1.11 -14.19 5.60
C ASP A 107 0.21 -14.05 4.83
N ILE A 108 0.27 -13.03 3.97
CA ILE A 108 1.45 -12.69 3.16
C ILE A 108 1.81 -11.21 3.28
N ASP A 109 3.09 -10.91 3.43
CA ASP A 109 3.62 -9.54 3.44
C ASP A 109 5.13 -9.54 3.17
N ALA A 110 5.57 -8.90 2.08
CA ALA A 110 6.99 -8.92 1.71
C ALA A 110 7.90 -8.23 2.73
N ARG A 111 7.40 -7.37 3.62
CA ARG A 111 8.21 -6.78 4.71
C ARG A 111 8.62 -7.84 5.73
N ARG A 112 7.80 -8.88 5.92
CA ARG A 112 8.07 -10.02 6.79
C ARG A 112 8.74 -11.16 6.05
N ASP A 113 8.21 -11.50 4.88
CA ASP A 113 8.57 -12.73 4.16
C ASP A 113 9.84 -12.54 3.29
N HIS A 114 10.14 -11.29 2.91
CA HIS A 114 11.32 -10.89 2.12
C HIS A 114 11.95 -9.60 2.65
N PRO A 115 12.37 -9.56 3.93
CA PRO A 115 12.83 -8.33 4.57
C PRO A 115 14.10 -7.79 3.93
N PHE A 116 14.14 -6.46 3.74
CA PHE A 116 15.35 -5.72 3.39
C PHE A 116 15.80 -4.76 4.50
N ALA A 117 14.99 -4.61 5.55
CA ALA A 117 15.24 -3.79 6.72
C ALA A 117 14.77 -4.55 7.97
N ASP A 118 15.45 -4.33 9.10
CA ASP A 118 15.09 -4.95 10.36
C ASP A 118 13.95 -4.17 11.03
N VAL A 119 12.71 -4.57 10.70
CA VAL A 119 11.49 -3.90 11.17
C VAL A 119 10.49 -4.89 11.80
N HIS A 120 10.89 -6.15 11.98
CA HIS A 120 9.99 -7.24 12.34
C HIS A 120 9.31 -7.03 13.69
N GLU A 121 10.01 -6.48 14.68
CA GLU A 121 9.47 -6.25 16.03
C GLU A 121 8.31 -5.23 16.06
N HIS A 122 8.24 -4.35 15.05
CA HIS A 122 7.24 -3.28 14.94
C HIS A 122 6.25 -3.52 13.79
N LEU A 123 6.36 -4.65 13.09
CA LEU A 123 5.52 -4.97 11.94
C LEU A 123 4.34 -5.86 12.38
N THR A 124 3.16 -5.25 12.48
CA THR A 124 1.89 -6.00 12.62
C THR A 124 1.22 -6.13 11.26
N VAL A 125 1.03 -7.36 10.79
CA VAL A 125 0.38 -7.66 9.50
C VAL A 125 -1.10 -8.00 9.74
N PRO A 126 -2.05 -7.12 9.40
CA PRO A 126 -3.48 -7.39 9.62
C PRO A 126 -4.02 -8.39 8.59
N VAL A 127 -4.64 -9.47 9.07
CA VAL A 127 -5.29 -10.51 8.24
C VAL A 127 -6.74 -10.67 8.72
N LEU A 128 -7.68 -10.67 7.79
CA LEU A 128 -9.11 -10.89 8.00
C LEU A 128 -9.60 -12.01 7.09
N LEU A 129 -10.79 -12.55 7.33
CA LEU A 129 -11.27 -13.76 6.65
C LEU A 129 -12.47 -13.52 5.71
N ASP A 130 -13.23 -12.44 5.89
CA ASP A 130 -14.52 -12.31 5.19
C ASP A 130 -14.38 -11.90 3.72
N GLY A 131 -13.23 -11.38 3.29
CA GLY A 131 -12.93 -11.13 1.87
C GLY A 131 -13.79 -10.06 1.21
N ASP A 132 -14.63 -9.33 1.94
CA ASP A 132 -15.54 -8.30 1.45
C ASP A 132 -14.90 -6.90 1.41
N VAL A 133 -15.68 -5.91 0.97
CA VAL A 133 -15.27 -4.50 1.00
C VAL A 133 -14.93 -4.06 2.42
N MET A 134 -15.70 -4.49 3.43
CA MET A 134 -15.44 -4.16 4.83
C MET A 134 -14.08 -4.69 5.31
N SER A 135 -13.72 -5.91 4.96
CA SER A 135 -12.45 -6.53 5.30
C SER A 135 -11.28 -5.79 4.65
N ARG A 136 -11.38 -5.49 3.35
CA ARG A 136 -10.37 -4.67 2.65
C ARG A 136 -10.25 -3.27 3.26
N PHE A 137 -11.37 -2.68 3.70
CA PHE A 137 -11.35 -1.40 4.41
C PHE A 137 -10.62 -1.50 5.75
N LYS A 138 -10.98 -2.47 6.60
CA LYS A 138 -10.38 -2.67 7.94
C LYS A 138 -8.90 -3.01 7.89
N VAL A 139 -8.46 -3.86 6.96
CA VAL A 139 -7.02 -4.13 6.73
C VAL A 139 -6.27 -2.83 6.47
N ARG A 140 -6.81 -1.96 5.60
CA ARG A 140 -6.17 -0.67 5.29
C ARG A 140 -6.19 0.33 6.46
N VAL A 141 -7.19 0.27 7.33
CA VAL A 141 -7.19 1.07 8.57
C VAL A 141 -6.07 0.59 9.49
N ALA A 142 -5.98 -0.72 9.74
CA ALA A 142 -4.92 -1.29 10.57
C ALA A 142 -3.51 -1.07 9.98
N GLU A 143 -3.37 -1.03 8.64
CA GLU A 143 -2.10 -0.68 8.00
C GLU A 143 -1.67 0.77 8.25
N ILE A 144 -2.58 1.69 8.55
CA ILE A 144 -2.23 3.06 8.93
C ILE A 144 -1.59 3.07 10.32
N ASP A 145 -2.13 2.28 11.25
CA ASP A 145 -1.55 2.11 12.59
C ASP A 145 -0.15 1.51 12.49
N CYS A 146 -0.02 0.39 11.78
CA CYS A 146 1.26 -0.25 11.53
C CYS A 146 2.25 0.69 10.83
N SER A 147 1.80 1.51 9.87
CA SER A 147 2.68 2.46 9.19
C SER A 147 3.23 3.53 10.15
N VAL A 148 2.38 4.06 11.03
CA VAL A 148 2.80 5.07 12.01
C VAL A 148 3.78 4.47 13.01
N ASP A 149 3.49 3.28 13.55
CA ASP A 149 4.36 2.60 14.52
C ASP A 149 5.72 2.27 13.90
N LEU A 150 5.74 1.76 12.66
CA LEU A 150 6.97 1.50 11.91
C LEU A 150 7.78 2.77 11.68
N ILE A 151 7.15 3.86 11.25
CA ILE A 151 7.85 5.12 11.02
C ILE A 151 8.45 5.62 12.34
N VAL A 152 7.68 5.61 13.42
CA VAL A 152 8.16 6.07 14.75
C VAL A 152 9.38 5.26 15.22
N ALA A 153 9.33 3.93 15.10
CA ALA A 153 10.47 3.08 15.44
C ALA A 153 11.71 3.35 14.57
N LEU A 154 11.52 3.58 13.27
CA LEU A 154 12.62 3.90 12.36
C LEU A 154 13.24 5.28 12.62
N LEU A 155 12.45 6.26 13.11
CA LEU A 155 12.95 7.60 13.43
C LEU A 155 14.02 7.59 14.53
N GLU A 156 13.97 6.60 15.43
CA GLU A 156 14.97 6.45 16.50
C GLU A 156 16.34 5.98 15.98
N GLN A 157 16.38 5.44 14.75
CA GLN A 157 17.56 4.78 14.18
C GLN A 157 18.22 5.57 13.05
N VAL A 158 17.62 6.68 12.62
CA VAL A 158 18.06 7.45 11.45
C VAL A 158 18.36 8.90 11.77
N LEU A 159 19.25 9.49 10.98
CA LEU A 159 19.48 10.94 10.96
C LEU A 159 19.09 11.48 9.58
N PRO A 160 18.67 12.75 9.46
CA PRO A 160 18.58 13.40 8.17
C PRO A 160 19.95 13.45 7.50
N GLY A 161 20.00 13.31 6.18
CA GLY A 161 21.23 13.32 5.41
C GLY A 161 21.06 12.89 3.96
N ASP A 162 22.14 13.03 3.18
CA ASP A 162 22.30 12.45 1.86
C ASP A 162 23.28 11.27 1.99
N TYR A 163 22.73 10.05 1.98
CA TYR A 163 23.46 8.81 2.16
C TYR A 163 23.73 8.20 0.80
N ARG A 164 25.01 8.02 0.47
CA ARG A 164 25.45 7.45 -0.81
C ARG A 164 26.47 6.37 -0.59
N SER A 165 26.21 5.23 -1.20
CA SER A 165 27.17 4.16 -1.42
C SER A 165 27.73 4.29 -2.83
N PRO A 166 29.05 4.17 -3.03
CA PRO A 166 29.64 4.19 -4.36
C PRO A 166 29.08 3.05 -5.21
N PHE A 167 28.69 3.36 -6.44
CA PHE A 167 28.36 2.35 -7.42
C PHE A 167 29.66 1.88 -8.09
N ASN A 168 30.10 0.67 -7.77
CA ASN A 168 31.28 0.10 -8.40
C ASN A 168 30.97 -0.27 -9.85
N PRO A 169 31.89 -0.02 -10.80
CA PRO A 169 31.76 -0.52 -12.17
C PRO A 169 31.50 -2.03 -12.17
N LEU A 170 30.59 -2.47 -13.02
CA LEU A 170 30.22 -3.88 -13.11
C LEU A 170 31.14 -4.59 -14.11
N ASP A 171 31.81 -5.65 -13.66
CA ASP A 171 32.58 -6.52 -14.55
C ASP A 171 31.65 -7.55 -15.20
N GLY A 172 31.18 -7.23 -16.41
CA GLY A 172 30.32 -8.10 -17.22
C GLY A 172 28.83 -8.03 -16.86
N PRO A 173 27.99 -8.85 -17.50
CA PRO A 173 26.55 -8.77 -17.33
C PRO A 173 26.13 -9.15 -15.91
N ARG A 174 25.06 -8.52 -15.43
CA ARG A 174 24.48 -8.77 -14.10
C ARG A 174 22.97 -8.78 -14.19
N HIS A 175 22.34 -9.46 -13.25
CA HIS A 175 20.90 -9.38 -13.09
C HIS A 175 20.53 -9.49 -11.62
N GLY A 176 19.37 -8.94 -11.25
CA GLY A 176 18.88 -8.97 -9.88
C GLY A 176 17.36 -8.93 -9.82
N VAL A 177 16.81 -9.44 -8.73
CA VAL A 177 15.41 -9.30 -8.37
C VAL A 177 15.33 -8.61 -7.02
N GLY A 178 14.52 -7.57 -6.93
CA GLY A 178 14.17 -6.91 -5.67
C GLY A 178 12.67 -7.04 -5.42
N LEU A 179 12.30 -7.36 -4.18
CA LEU A 179 10.92 -7.43 -3.73
C LEU A 179 10.71 -6.37 -2.64
N VAL A 180 9.60 -5.64 -2.72
CA VAL A 180 9.18 -4.69 -1.69
C VAL A 180 7.67 -4.77 -1.52
N GLU A 181 7.16 -4.59 -0.30
CA GLU A 181 5.72 -4.42 -0.10
C GLU A 181 5.33 -2.98 -0.42
N GLY A 182 4.65 -2.76 -1.54
CA GLY A 182 3.93 -1.52 -1.79
C GLY A 182 2.60 -1.53 -1.05
N TRP A 183 1.93 -0.37 -0.98
CA TRP A 183 0.61 -0.29 -0.29
C TRP A 183 -0.49 -1.14 -0.94
N ARG A 184 -0.30 -1.62 -2.18
CA ARG A 184 -1.20 -2.57 -2.86
C ARG A 184 -0.82 -4.04 -2.67
N GLY A 185 0.39 -4.31 -2.18
CA GLY A 185 1.00 -5.64 -2.14
C GLY A 185 2.45 -5.66 -2.61
N THR A 186 2.98 -6.88 -2.72
CA THR A 186 4.36 -7.12 -3.15
C THR A 186 4.63 -6.69 -4.59
N ILE A 187 5.60 -5.81 -4.78
CA ILE A 187 6.09 -5.35 -6.08
C ILE A 187 7.43 -6.05 -6.36
N ALA A 188 7.55 -6.66 -7.54
CA ALA A 188 8.80 -7.27 -7.98
C ALA A 188 9.49 -6.41 -9.05
N HIS A 189 10.78 -6.17 -8.88
CA HIS A 189 11.64 -5.53 -9.88
C HIS A 189 12.69 -6.52 -10.34
N ARG A 190 12.69 -6.87 -11.63
CA ARG A 190 13.76 -7.61 -12.30
C ARG A 190 14.57 -6.62 -13.14
N VAL A 191 15.87 -6.59 -12.91
CA VAL A 191 16.80 -5.72 -13.63
C VAL A 191 17.91 -6.57 -14.23
N GLU A 192 18.26 -6.32 -15.48
CA GLU A 192 19.36 -6.95 -16.20
C GLU A 192 20.25 -5.87 -16.81
N ILE A 193 21.55 -6.02 -16.61
CA ILE A 193 22.59 -5.08 -17.02
C ILE A 193 23.52 -5.80 -17.99
N ASP A 194 23.78 -5.19 -19.14
CA ASP A 194 24.69 -5.72 -20.16
C ASP A 194 26.17 -5.52 -19.80
N THR A 195 27.06 -6.00 -20.67
CA THR A 195 28.52 -5.83 -20.53
C THR A 195 28.99 -4.38 -20.54
N SER A 196 28.18 -3.46 -21.09
CA SER A 196 28.48 -2.04 -21.17
C SER A 196 27.95 -1.27 -19.96
N GLY A 197 27.33 -1.95 -18.99
CA GLY A 197 26.72 -1.34 -17.82
C GLY A 197 25.34 -0.73 -18.08
N ASN A 198 24.74 -0.95 -19.26
CA ASN A 198 23.41 -0.43 -19.58
C ASN A 198 22.30 -1.38 -19.12
N LEU A 199 21.13 -0.83 -18.80
CA LEU A 199 19.92 -1.62 -18.58
C LEU A 199 19.50 -2.30 -19.89
N SER A 200 19.71 -3.61 -19.97
CA SER A 200 19.28 -4.43 -21.11
C SER A 200 17.84 -4.90 -20.97
N ARG A 201 17.37 -5.07 -19.72
CA ARG A 201 15.98 -5.40 -19.42
C ARG A 201 15.58 -4.87 -18.06
N VAL A 202 14.39 -4.30 -17.98
CA VAL A 202 13.71 -4.00 -16.72
C VAL A 202 12.30 -4.55 -16.82
N LYS A 203 11.91 -5.40 -15.87
CA LYS A 203 10.52 -5.84 -15.71
C LYS A 203 10.08 -5.50 -14.30
N ILE A 204 8.99 -4.74 -14.21
CA ILE A 204 8.33 -4.43 -12.95
C ILE A 204 7.02 -5.19 -12.95
N VAL A 205 6.67 -5.80 -11.82
CA VAL A 205 5.38 -6.46 -11.64
C VAL A 205 4.70 -5.81 -10.45
N ASP A 206 3.66 -5.02 -10.73
CA ASP A 206 2.79 -4.44 -9.70
C ASP A 206 1.78 -5.50 -9.22
N PRO A 207 1.38 -5.48 -7.93
CA PRO A 207 0.36 -6.37 -7.39
C PRO A 207 -0.94 -6.42 -8.19
N SER A 208 -1.27 -5.32 -8.87
CA SER A 208 -2.48 -5.23 -9.68
C SER A 208 -2.52 -6.28 -10.79
N PHE A 209 -1.37 -6.69 -11.35
CA PHE A 209 -1.31 -7.76 -12.35
C PHE A 209 -1.94 -9.06 -11.85
N PHE A 210 -1.70 -9.42 -10.57
CA PHE A 210 -2.28 -10.59 -9.93
C PHE A 210 -3.69 -10.32 -9.36
N ASN A 211 -3.95 -9.10 -8.92
CA ASN A 211 -5.22 -8.77 -8.26
C ASN A 211 -6.36 -8.42 -9.23
N TRP A 212 -6.08 -8.02 -10.48
CA TRP A 212 -7.12 -7.70 -11.49
C TRP A 212 -8.05 -8.87 -11.79
N PRO A 213 -7.58 -10.11 -12.00
CA PRO A 213 -8.43 -11.28 -12.17
C PRO A 213 -9.39 -11.55 -10.99
N ALA A 214 -9.05 -11.08 -9.78
CA ALA A 214 -9.89 -11.30 -8.60
C ALA A 214 -11.12 -10.40 -8.54
N LEU A 215 -11.09 -9.23 -9.17
CA LEU A 215 -12.24 -8.32 -9.20
C LEU A 215 -13.49 -8.93 -9.87
N PRO A 216 -13.44 -9.46 -11.11
CA PRO A 216 -14.63 -10.07 -11.72
C PRO A 216 -15.12 -11.31 -10.95
N VAL A 217 -14.24 -12.07 -10.30
CA VAL A 217 -14.63 -13.19 -9.43
C VAL A 217 -15.43 -12.68 -8.23
N ALA A 218 -14.93 -11.66 -7.53
CA ALA A 218 -15.63 -11.05 -6.41
C ALA A 218 -16.96 -10.40 -6.80
N LEU A 219 -17.05 -9.87 -8.03
CA LEU A 219 -18.28 -9.28 -8.58
C LEU A 219 -19.32 -10.32 -8.99
N ALA A 220 -18.92 -11.56 -9.29
CA ALA A 220 -19.82 -12.59 -9.81
C ALA A 220 -20.82 -13.14 -8.78
N GLY A 221 -20.60 -12.86 -7.49
CA GLY A 221 -21.56 -13.17 -6.43
C GLY A 221 -22.74 -12.18 -6.40
N ASP A 222 -23.20 -11.85 -5.20
CA ASP A 222 -24.40 -11.01 -4.99
C ASP A 222 -24.13 -9.49 -5.11
N THR A 223 -23.07 -9.09 -5.83
CA THR A 223 -22.74 -7.66 -5.99
C THR A 223 -23.71 -7.01 -6.98
N ILE A 224 -24.63 -6.20 -6.48
CA ILE A 224 -25.58 -5.48 -7.33
C ILE A 224 -24.88 -4.39 -8.15
N VAL A 225 -25.45 -4.03 -9.30
CA VAL A 225 -24.85 -3.06 -10.24
C VAL A 225 -24.49 -1.70 -9.58
N PRO A 226 -25.31 -1.12 -8.68
CA PRO A 226 -24.93 0.11 -7.96
C PRO A 226 -23.68 0.00 -7.09
N ASP A 227 -23.21 -1.20 -6.78
CA ASP A 227 -22.09 -1.47 -5.85
C ASP A 227 -20.78 -1.66 -6.60
N PHE A 228 -20.84 -1.81 -7.92
CA PHE A 228 -19.67 -1.93 -8.76
C PHE A 228 -18.61 -0.84 -8.51
N PRO A 229 -18.96 0.47 -8.39
CA PRO A 229 -17.97 1.49 -8.08
C PRO A 229 -17.26 1.26 -6.74
N LEU A 230 -18.01 0.88 -5.70
CA LEU A 230 -17.46 0.58 -4.38
C LEU A 230 -16.55 -0.65 -4.42
N ALA A 231 -17.00 -1.74 -5.05
CA ALA A 231 -16.23 -2.95 -5.24
C ALA A 231 -14.90 -2.65 -5.93
N ASN A 232 -14.95 -2.01 -7.11
CA ASN A 232 -13.76 -1.60 -7.84
C ASN A 232 -12.82 -0.71 -6.99
N LYS A 233 -13.38 0.24 -6.22
CA LYS A 233 -12.59 1.12 -5.35
C LYS A 233 -11.93 0.37 -4.19
N SER A 234 -12.57 -0.67 -3.67
CA SER A 234 -12.01 -1.47 -2.57
C SER A 234 -10.75 -2.24 -3.03
N PHE A 235 -10.73 -2.77 -4.26
CA PHE A 235 -9.52 -3.37 -4.85
C PHE A 235 -8.47 -2.34 -5.27
N ASN A 236 -8.90 -1.12 -5.62
CA ASN A 236 -8.05 0.06 -5.89
C ASN A 236 -6.87 -0.20 -6.84
N LEU A 237 -7.09 -1.01 -7.88
CA LEU A 237 -6.04 -1.53 -8.74
C LEU A 237 -5.44 -0.46 -9.64
N SER A 238 -4.16 -0.62 -9.95
CA SER A 238 -3.41 0.25 -10.85
C SER A 238 -3.60 -0.21 -12.29
N TYR A 239 -4.18 0.66 -13.13
CA TYR A 239 -4.23 0.41 -14.58
C TYR A 239 -2.81 0.39 -15.16
N ALA A 240 -2.03 1.44 -14.90
CA ALA A 240 -0.65 1.51 -15.37
C ALA A 240 0.19 0.35 -14.82
N GLY A 241 0.00 -0.04 -13.56
CA GLY A 241 0.74 -1.14 -12.94
C GLY A 241 0.45 -2.51 -13.56
N ASN A 242 -0.77 -2.72 -14.05
CA ASN A 242 -1.13 -3.94 -14.79
C ASN A 242 -0.47 -4.01 -16.17
N ASP A 243 -0.24 -2.86 -16.79
CA ASP A 243 0.35 -2.77 -18.12
C ASP A 243 1.89 -2.79 -18.10
N LEU A 244 2.51 -2.73 -16.91
CA LEU A 244 3.97 -2.83 -16.69
C LEU A 244 4.50 -4.25 -16.93
#